data_AF-A0A2S9FVI8-F1
#
_entry.id   AF-A0A2S9FVI8-F1
#
_cell.length_a   1.000
_cell.length_b   1.000
_cell.length_c   1.000
_cell.angle_alpha   90.00
_cell.angle_beta   90.00
_cell.angle_gamma   90.00
#
_symmetry.space_group_name_H-M   'P 1'
#
loop_
_entity.id
_entity.type
_entity.pdbx_description
1 polymer ?
#
loop_
_entity_poly.entity_id
_entity_poly.type
_entity_poly.pdbx_seq_one_letter_code
_entity_poly.pdbx_strand_id
1 'polypeptide(L)'
;PPPSTVFLLCAPSVDPEDISITLRSRCRHVALVTPPVDAIARVLVESDGLPEKDAVWAASVSGGHVGRARRLANDEQARERRLRA
;
A
#
# COMPACT_ATOMS: atom_id res chain seq x y z
N PRO A 1 0.31 29.19 -3.65
CA PRO A 1 0.41 28.72 -2.24
C PRO A 1 1.55 29.44 -1.54
N PRO A 2 1.55 29.57 -0.20
CA PRO A 2 2.75 29.92 0.55
C PRO A 2 3.93 28.97 0.20
N PRO A 3 5.19 29.42 0.36
CA PRO A 3 6.37 28.67 -0.13
C PRO A 3 6.50 27.22 0.36
N SER A 4 5.94 26.89 1.52
CA SER A 4 6.06 25.57 2.15
C SER A 4 4.74 24.77 2.13
N THR A 5 3.77 25.16 1.31
CA THR A 5 2.46 24.48 1.23
C THR A 5 2.44 23.45 0.10
N VAL A 6 2.16 22.19 0.45
CA VAL A 6 1.91 21.09 -0.49
C VAL A 6 0.44 20.73 -0.47
N PHE A 7 -0.18 20.64 -1.65
CA PHE A 7 -1.51 20.06 -1.81
C PHE A 7 -1.39 18.63 -2.32
N LEU A 8 -2.04 17.69 -1.62
CA LEU A 8 -2.20 16.31 -2.06
C LEU A 8 -3.70 16.08 -2.33
N LEU A 9 -4.04 15.89 -3.59
CA LEU A 9 -5.39 15.53 -4.01
C LEU A 9 -5.39 14.04 -4.34
N CYS A 10 -6.38 13.32 -3.81
CA CYS A 10 -6.58 11.90 -4.08
C CYS A 10 -7.96 11.71 -4.70
N ALA A 11 -8.01 11.07 -5.86
CA ALA A 11 -9.21 10.76 -6.60
C ALA A 11 -9.13 9.30 -7.09
N PRO A 12 -10.26 8.61 -7.28
CA PRO A 12 -10.25 7.22 -7.76
C PRO A 12 -9.75 7.12 -9.20
N SER A 13 -9.90 8.19 -10.00
CA SER A 13 -9.36 8.27 -11.36
C SER A 13 -9.01 9.71 -11.74
N VAL A 14 -8.60 9.91 -13.00
CA VAL A 14 -8.39 11.23 -13.60
C VAL A 14 -9.59 11.72 -14.39
N ASP A 15 -10.73 11.02 -14.34
CA ASP A 15 -11.94 11.42 -15.05
C ASP A 15 -12.39 12.84 -14.63
N PRO A 16 -12.89 13.68 -15.55
CA PRO A 16 -13.42 15.00 -15.22
C PRO A 16 -14.51 15.03 -14.13
N GLU A 17 -15.26 13.94 -13.94
CA GLU A 17 -16.26 13.79 -12.88
C GLU A 17 -15.61 13.59 -11.49
N ASP A 18 -14.47 12.90 -11.42
CA ASP A 18 -13.72 12.69 -10.18
C ASP A 18 -12.81 13.88 -9.83
N ILE A 19 -12.27 14.56 -10.85
CA ILE A 19 -11.40 15.72 -10.68
C ILE A 19 -11.55 16.73 -11.83
N SER A 20 -11.93 17.97 -11.48
CA SER A 20 -12.06 19.06 -12.45
C SER A 20 -10.78 19.24 -13.27
N ILE A 21 -10.95 19.44 -14.58
CA ILE A 21 -9.87 19.72 -15.54
C ILE A 21 -8.98 20.89 -15.08
N THR A 22 -9.58 21.90 -14.44
CA THR A 22 -8.85 23.08 -13.95
C THR A 22 -7.94 22.76 -12.76
N LEU A 23 -8.31 21.80 -11.90
CA LEU A 23 -7.42 21.32 -10.83
C LEU A 23 -6.32 20.45 -11.42
N ARG A 24 -6.68 19.54 -12.33
CA ARG A 24 -5.74 18.63 -12.99
C ARG A 24 -4.64 19.36 -13.75
N SER A 25 -4.95 20.47 -14.41
CA SER A 25 -3.96 21.27 -15.15
C SER A 25 -2.90 21.95 -14.27
N ARG A 26 -3.11 21.99 -12.95
CA ARG A 26 -2.20 22.59 -11.95
C ARG A 26 -1.56 21.57 -11.01
N CYS A 27 -1.82 20.27 -11.24
CA CYS A 27 -1.29 19.18 -10.43
C CYS A 27 -0.36 18.30 -11.26
N ARG A 28 0.65 17.71 -10.60
CA ARG A 28 1.38 16.58 -11.17
C ARG A 28 0.64 15.30 -10.82
N HIS A 29 0.24 14.52 -11.83
CA HIS A 29 -0.42 13.24 -11.60
C HIS A 29 0.59 12.18 -11.14
N VAL A 30 0.21 11.42 -10.11
CA VAL A 30 0.95 10.26 -9.62
C VAL A 30 -0.04 9.10 -9.56
N ALA A 31 0.13 8.12 -10.45
CA ALA A 31 -0.75 6.96 -10.50
C ALA A 31 -0.43 5.99 -9.35
N LEU A 32 -1.45 5.66 -8.54
CA LEU A 32 -1.39 4.55 -7.60
C LEU A 32 -1.73 3.26 -8.34
N VAL A 33 -0.72 2.45 -8.62
CA VAL A 33 -0.89 1.15 -9.27
C VAL A 33 -0.88 0.03 -8.24
N THR A 34 -1.48 -1.10 -8.62
CA THR A 34 -1.36 -2.33 -7.85
C THR A 34 0.11 -2.76 -7.81
N PRO A 35 0.75 -2.84 -6.63
CA PRO A 35 2.14 -3.24 -6.54
C PRO A 35 2.32 -4.71 -6.92
N PRO A 36 3.40 -5.06 -7.62
CA PRO A 36 3.74 -6.45 -7.89
C PRO A 36 4.17 -7.18 -6.60
N VAL A 37 4.15 -8.52 -6.64
CA VAL A 37 4.41 -9.38 -5.48
C VAL A 37 5.77 -9.10 -4.85
N ASP A 38 6.81 -8.94 -5.66
CA ASP A 38 8.18 -8.63 -5.22
C ASP A 38 8.26 -7.29 -4.48
N ALA A 39 7.56 -6.25 -4.96
CA ALA A 39 7.50 -4.96 -4.28
C ALA A 39 6.84 -5.06 -2.90
N ILE A 40 5.74 -5.83 -2.79
CA ILE A 40 5.09 -6.05 -1.48
C ILE A 40 6.00 -6.85 -0.56
N ALA A 41 6.60 -7.94 -1.04
CA ALA A 41 7.51 -8.76 -0.26
C ALA A 41 8.70 -7.93 0.27
N ARG A 42 9.27 -7.08 -0.58
CA ARG A 42 10.34 -6.17 -0.20
C ARG A 42 9.93 -5.22 0.93
N VAL A 43 8.74 -4.62 0.84
CA VAL A 43 8.22 -3.76 1.92
C VAL A 43 8.07 -4.53 3.22
N LEU A 44 7.54 -5.77 3.17
CA LEU A 44 7.37 -6.62 4.36
C LEU A 44 8.71 -7.03 4.99
N VAL A 45 9.75 -7.27 4.18
CA VAL A 45 11.10 -7.56 4.71
C VAL A 45 11.73 -6.29 5.30
N GLU A 46 11.78 -5.20 4.51
CA GLU A 46 12.53 -3.99 4.87
C GLU A 46 11.85 -3.18 5.99
N SER A 47 10.51 -3.11 5.99
CA SER A 47 9.76 -2.28 6.95
C SER A 47 9.20 -3.08 8.12
N ASP A 48 8.78 -4.33 7.89
CA ASP A 48 8.12 -5.16 8.91
C ASP A 48 9.05 -6.24 9.50
N GLY A 49 10.28 -6.41 8.97
CA GLY A 49 11.27 -7.35 9.48
C GLY A 49 10.88 -8.83 9.31
N LEU A 50 9.96 -9.12 8.39
CA LEU A 50 9.46 -10.48 8.17
C LEU A 50 10.51 -11.34 7.45
N PRO A 51 10.60 -12.65 7.76
CA PRO A 51 11.41 -13.57 6.98
C PRO A 51 10.98 -13.55 5.50
N GLU A 52 11.95 -13.58 4.59
CA GLU A 52 11.71 -13.46 3.15
C GLU A 52 10.67 -14.45 2.63
N LYS A 53 10.74 -15.72 3.07
CA LYS A 53 9.77 -16.76 2.69
C LYS A 53 8.33 -16.39 3.07
N ASP A 54 8.12 -15.79 4.24
CA ASP A 54 6.81 -15.47 4.77
C ASP A 54 6.28 -14.20 4.11
N ALA A 55 7.17 -13.24 3.83
CA ALA A 55 6.88 -12.03 3.07
C ALA A 55 6.46 -12.34 1.63
N VAL A 56 7.20 -13.21 0.92
CA VAL A 56 6.88 -13.63 -0.45
C VAL A 56 5.54 -14.36 -0.49
N TRP A 57 5.32 -15.30 0.44
CA TRP A 57 4.05 -16.00 0.54
C TRP A 57 2.89 -15.02 0.76
N ALA A 58 2.98 -14.17 1.78
CA ALA A 58 1.90 -13.24 2.12
C ALA A 58 1.63 -12.24 1.00
N ALA A 59 2.67 -11.76 0.31
CA ALA A 59 2.55 -10.91 -0.86
C ALA A 59 1.79 -11.61 -1.99
N SER A 60 2.14 -12.87 -2.30
CA SER A 60 1.57 -13.63 -3.41
C SER A 60 0.06 -13.85 -3.29
N VAL A 61 -0.44 -14.03 -2.06
CA VAL A 61 -1.87 -14.26 -1.78
C VAL A 61 -2.64 -12.99 -1.39
N SER A 62 -1.98 -11.83 -1.33
CA SER A 62 -2.60 -10.57 -0.91
C SER A 62 -3.45 -9.88 -1.98
N GLY A 63 -3.31 -10.31 -3.25
CA GLY A 63 -3.95 -9.67 -4.40
C GLY A 63 -3.50 -8.22 -4.60
N GLY A 64 -2.22 -7.92 -4.37
CA GLY A 64 -1.69 -6.57 -4.55
C GLY A 64 -1.89 -5.63 -3.35
N HIS A 65 -2.45 -6.11 -2.24
CA HIS A 65 -2.81 -5.27 -1.11
C HIS A 65 -1.80 -5.41 0.05
N VAL A 66 -0.89 -4.44 0.21
CA VAL A 66 0.18 -4.44 1.24
C VAL A 66 -0.38 -4.66 2.66
N GLY A 67 -1.41 -3.93 3.06
CA GLY A 67 -2.03 -4.10 4.38
C GLY A 67 -2.69 -5.47 4.61
N ARG A 68 -3.18 -6.13 3.56
CA ARG A 68 -3.67 -7.52 3.63
C ARG A 68 -2.49 -8.48 3.77
N ALA A 69 -1.44 -8.30 2.97
CA ALA A 69 -0.20 -9.07 3.07
C ALA A 69 0.37 -9.02 4.49
N ARG A 70 0.47 -7.82 5.09
CA ARG A 70 0.92 -7.63 6.48
C ARG A 70 0.04 -8.37 7.48
N ARG A 71 -1.28 -8.37 7.30
CA ARG A 71 -2.19 -9.13 8.17
C ARG A 71 -2.00 -10.63 8.03
N LEU A 72 -1.90 -11.14 6.80
CA LEU A 72 -1.67 -12.56 6.51
C LEU A 72 -0.34 -13.05 7.09
N ALA A 73 0.73 -12.28 6.95
CA ALA A 73 2.04 -12.61 7.50
C ALA A 73 2.05 -12.64 9.04
N ASN A 74 1.24 -11.79 9.69
CA ASN A 74 1.18 -11.70 11.15
C ASN A 74 0.12 -12.62 11.79
N ASP A 75 -0.73 -13.30 11.01
CA ASP A 75 -1.78 -14.15 11.56
C ASP A 75 -1.19 -15.38 12.29
N GLU A 76 0.02 -15.84 11.92
CA GLU A 76 0.75 -16.84 12.70
C GLU A 76 1.19 -16.30 14.08
N GLN A 77 1.56 -15.01 14.19
CA GLN A 77 1.76 -14.35 15.50
C GLN A 77 0.42 -14.08 16.24
N ALA A 78 -0.71 -13.98 15.54
CA ALA A 78 -2.03 -13.93 16.15
C ALA A 78 -2.43 -15.30 16.75
N ARG A 79 -1.93 -16.40 16.17
CA ARG A 79 -2.06 -17.76 16.69
C ARG A 79 -1.38 -17.91 18.05
N GLU A 80 -0.15 -17.40 18.21
CA GLU A 80 0.55 -17.38 19.50
C GLU A 80 -0.17 -16.52 20.55
N ARG A 81 -0.81 -15.41 20.16
CA ARG A 81 -1.62 -14.57 21.06
C ARG A 81 -2.89 -15.27 21.54
N ARG A 82 -3.50 -16.12 20.70
CA ARG A 82 -4.62 -16.99 21.10
C ARG A 82 -4.21 -18.15 22.01
N LEU A 83 -2.96 -18.62 21.92
CA LEU A 83 -2.44 -19.67 22.81
C LEU A 83 -2.08 -19.16 24.23
N ARG A 84 -1.94 -17.85 24.40
CA ARG A 84 -1.61 -17.20 25.69
C ARG A 84 -2.84 -16.61 26.42
N ALA A 85 -4.01 -16.61 25.79
CA ALA A 85 -5.29 -16.15 26.36
C ALA A 85 -6.15 -17.35 26.76
#